data_AF-A0A8S1M4H6-F1
#
_entry.id   AF-A0A8S1M4H6-F1
#
_cell.length_a   1.000
_cell.length_b   1.000
_cell.length_c   1.000
_cell.angle_alpha   90.00
_cell.angle_beta   90.00
_cell.angle_gamma   90.00
#
_symmetry.space_group_name_H-M   'P 1'
#
loop_
_entity.id
_entity.type
_entity.pdbx_description
1 polymer ?
#
loop_
_entity_poly.entity_id
_entity_poly.type
_entity_poly.pdbx_seq_one_letter_code
_entity_poly.pdbx_strand_id
1 'polypeptide(L)'
;MGSIIAALLTTFINSFVVGRLSNFLVGFESYETYSLYTVSLASKLSLMLFVNSAIIAFLASTIYTRNLFGPGGLIYTETYFFMTNAIIPPIVTLVDPNRIIKQLKLWWIKKFNQVVTQKELNDLYEHSEHLIELKYADIMKTLFITFFYTPLTPAGYITSFVGLALYYCAEKYVICNRMSVKHTPSIQLSILMTEMMEYLPIIYAAGYLIFNYQITGTTSYWAIASILVSFLSSVLPMQYFVESLFQQEEQDETTSFNEAKVNFSTSYSLQNPVNKYNNKPLETIQSQIKSKSQSQI
;
A
#
# COMPACT_ATOMS: atom_id res chain seq x y z
N MET A 1 19.68 21.35 -2.71
CA MET A 1 18.97 21.50 -1.43
C MET A 1 17.46 21.63 -1.64
N GLY A 2 16.97 22.67 -2.34
CA GLY A 2 15.52 22.89 -2.52
C GLY A 2 14.73 21.71 -3.11
N SER A 3 15.21 21.08 -4.18
CA SER A 3 14.50 19.96 -4.83
C SER A 3 14.46 18.68 -3.99
N ILE A 4 15.47 18.44 -3.15
CA ILE A 4 15.48 17.30 -2.22
C ILE A 4 14.44 17.53 -1.12
N ILE A 5 14.37 18.74 -0.57
CA ILE A 5 13.38 19.11 0.44
C ILE A 5 11.97 19.00 -0.15
N ALA A 6 11.77 19.45 -1.40
CA ALA A 6 10.49 19.30 -2.09
C ALA A 6 10.11 17.83 -2.27
N ALA A 7 11.02 16.97 -2.73
CA ALA A 7 10.77 15.54 -2.89
C ALA A 7 10.42 14.84 -1.57
N LEU A 8 11.13 15.19 -0.48
CA LEU A 8 10.84 14.68 0.87
C LEU A 8 9.47 15.17 1.37
N LEU A 9 9.15 16.45 1.16
CA LEU A 9 7.85 17.02 1.52
C LEU A 9 6.71 16.34 0.75
N THR A 10 6.86 16.14 -0.56
CA THR A 10 5.86 15.44 -1.38
C THR A 10 5.66 14.02 -0.87
N THR A 11 6.74 13.28 -0.61
CA THR A 11 6.67 11.92 -0.05
C THR A 11 5.97 11.89 1.30
N PHE A 12 6.24 12.88 2.16
CA PHE A 12 5.58 13.02 3.46
C PHE A 12 4.08 13.37 3.34
N ILE A 13 3.73 14.34 2.50
CA ILE A 13 2.33 14.74 2.23
C ILE A 13 1.54 13.55 1.67
N ASN A 14 2.11 12.81 0.74
CA ASN A 14 1.51 11.59 0.21
C ASN A 14 1.23 10.56 1.31
N SER A 15 2.22 10.28 2.15
CA SER A 15 2.10 9.25 3.19
C SER A 15 1.14 9.66 4.31
N PHE A 16 1.04 10.94 4.64
CA PHE A 16 0.25 11.41 5.78
C PHE A 16 -1.09 12.05 5.39
N VAL A 17 -1.07 13.04 4.51
CA VAL A 17 -2.26 13.84 4.16
C VAL A 17 -3.16 13.05 3.21
N VAL A 18 -2.60 12.55 2.10
CA VAL A 18 -3.38 11.84 1.07
C VAL A 18 -3.91 10.52 1.63
N GLY A 19 -3.09 9.77 2.35
CA GLY A 19 -3.52 8.55 3.03
C GLY A 19 -4.68 8.78 4.02
N ARG A 20 -4.61 9.86 4.83
CA ARG A 20 -5.68 10.16 5.81
C ARG A 20 -6.95 10.68 5.14
N LEU A 21 -6.82 11.49 4.10
CA LEU A 21 -7.95 11.99 3.32
C LEU A 21 -8.67 10.86 2.59
N SER A 22 -7.94 9.93 1.99
CA SER A 22 -8.52 8.77 1.30
C SER A 22 -9.33 7.90 2.26
N ASN A 23 -8.75 7.56 3.43
CA ASN A 23 -9.48 6.81 4.47
C ASN A 23 -10.77 7.52 4.92
N PHE A 24 -10.73 8.85 5.02
CA PHE A 24 -11.90 9.65 5.38
C PHE A 24 -12.97 9.64 4.28
N LEU A 25 -12.59 9.84 3.02
CA LEU A 25 -13.50 9.82 1.88
C LEU A 25 -14.18 8.46 1.71
N VAL A 26 -13.40 7.38 1.74
CA VAL A 26 -13.93 6.01 1.62
C VAL A 26 -14.78 5.64 2.83
N GLY A 27 -14.45 6.17 4.01
CA GLY A 27 -15.27 6.02 5.22
C GLY A 27 -16.66 6.64 5.12
N PHE A 28 -16.87 7.68 4.30
CA PHE A 28 -18.21 8.23 4.07
C PHE A 28 -19.08 7.34 3.20
N GLU A 29 -18.46 6.61 2.27
CA GLU A 29 -19.19 5.82 1.26
C GLU A 29 -19.83 4.56 1.86
N SER A 30 -19.53 4.22 3.11
CA SER A 30 -20.22 3.22 3.93
C SER A 30 -20.48 1.89 3.20
N TYR A 31 -19.42 1.13 2.94
CA TYR A 31 -19.48 -0.15 2.25
C TYR A 31 -20.11 -1.26 3.10
N GLU A 32 -20.85 -2.17 2.46
CA GLU A 32 -21.53 -3.31 3.12
C GLU A 32 -20.55 -4.37 3.62
N THR A 33 -19.42 -4.56 2.94
CA THR A 33 -18.40 -5.56 3.29
C THR A 33 -17.01 -4.95 3.38
N TYR A 34 -16.16 -5.56 4.21
CA TYR A 34 -14.77 -5.15 4.36
C TYR A 34 -13.97 -5.36 3.06
N SER A 35 -14.26 -6.42 2.30
CA SER A 35 -13.63 -6.66 1.00
C SER A 35 -13.87 -5.49 0.04
N LEU A 36 -15.12 -5.05 -0.13
CA LEU A 36 -15.45 -3.90 -1.00
C LEU A 36 -14.79 -2.60 -0.51
N TYR A 37 -14.71 -2.40 0.81
CA TYR A 37 -14.00 -1.28 1.41
C TYR A 37 -12.51 -1.29 1.02
N THR A 38 -11.80 -2.40 1.20
CA THR A 38 -10.36 -2.51 0.90
C THR A 38 -10.06 -2.30 -0.59
N VAL A 39 -10.89 -2.87 -1.46
CA VAL A 39 -10.80 -2.74 -2.93
C VAL A 39 -10.96 -1.27 -3.35
N SER A 40 -11.97 -0.60 -2.80
CA SER A 40 -12.25 0.81 -3.11
C SER A 40 -11.20 1.75 -2.52
N LEU A 41 -10.68 1.44 -1.33
CA LEU A 41 -9.61 2.18 -0.69
C LEU A 41 -8.31 2.10 -1.50
N ALA A 42 -7.88 0.90 -1.88
CA ALA A 42 -6.66 0.69 -2.66
C ALA A 42 -6.70 1.45 -3.99
N SER A 43 -7.79 1.33 -4.75
CA SER A 43 -7.93 1.96 -6.07
C SER A 43 -7.96 3.50 -5.99
N LYS A 44 -8.79 4.06 -5.11
CA LYS A 44 -8.88 5.51 -4.92
C LYS A 44 -7.59 6.10 -4.38
N LEU A 45 -6.96 5.43 -3.40
CA LEU A 45 -5.70 5.87 -2.84
C LEU A 45 -4.59 5.88 -3.90
N SER A 46 -4.50 4.84 -4.74
CA SER A 46 -3.55 4.78 -5.86
C SER A 46 -3.68 5.97 -6.78
N LEU A 47 -4.91 6.29 -7.21
CA LEU A 47 -5.20 7.41 -8.10
C LEU A 47 -4.91 8.75 -7.43
N MET A 48 -5.32 8.96 -6.18
CA MET A 48 -5.04 10.19 -5.45
C MET A 48 -3.53 10.43 -5.27
N LEU A 49 -2.79 9.38 -4.93
CA LEU A 49 -1.34 9.45 -4.79
C LEU A 49 -0.66 9.75 -6.13
N PHE A 50 -1.12 9.15 -7.23
CA PHE A 50 -0.62 9.46 -8.57
C PHE A 50 -0.91 10.91 -8.97
N VAL A 51 -2.14 11.38 -8.81
CA VAL A 51 -2.52 12.76 -9.13
C VAL A 51 -1.68 13.75 -8.33
N ASN A 52 -1.52 13.52 -7.02
CA ASN A 52 -0.77 14.42 -6.16
C ASN A 52 0.74 14.41 -6.45
N SER A 53 1.31 13.24 -6.74
CA SER A 53 2.76 13.12 -6.93
C SER A 53 3.21 13.48 -8.33
N ALA A 54 2.43 13.13 -9.36
CA ALA A 54 2.79 13.33 -10.75
C ALA A 54 2.09 14.55 -11.34
N ILE A 55 0.76 14.55 -11.37
CA ILE A 55 0.02 15.60 -12.10
C ILE A 55 0.22 16.97 -11.44
N ILE A 56 0.08 17.07 -10.12
CA ILE A 56 0.25 18.34 -9.41
C ILE A 56 1.71 18.83 -9.50
N ALA A 57 2.70 17.94 -9.35
CA ALA A 57 4.11 18.30 -9.49
C ALA A 57 4.44 18.80 -10.90
N PHE A 58 3.94 18.09 -11.92
CA PHE A 58 4.06 18.51 -13.32
C PHE A 58 3.41 19.89 -13.56
N LEU A 59 2.18 20.11 -13.12
CA LEU A 59 1.47 21.39 -13.28
C LEU A 59 2.19 22.53 -12.56
N ALA A 60 2.66 22.30 -11.33
CA ALA A 60 3.43 23.28 -10.57
C ALA A 60 4.72 23.65 -11.31
N SER A 61 5.44 22.66 -11.84
CA SER A 61 6.68 22.93 -12.57
C SER A 61 6.43 23.69 -13.88
N THR A 62 5.37 23.34 -14.60
CA THR A 62 5.06 23.89 -15.93
C THR A 62 4.46 25.29 -15.85
N ILE A 63 3.50 25.52 -14.95
CA ILE A 63 2.77 26.80 -14.86
C ILE A 63 3.56 27.81 -14.04
N TYR A 64 4.05 27.40 -12.86
CA TYR A 64 4.64 28.33 -11.89
C TYR A 64 6.13 28.55 -12.15
N THR A 65 6.94 27.48 -12.15
CA THR A 65 8.40 27.64 -12.27
C THR A 65 8.88 27.80 -13.71
N ARG A 66 8.10 27.31 -14.69
CA ARG A 66 8.48 27.19 -16.11
C ARG A 66 9.88 26.58 -16.30
N ASN A 67 10.28 25.70 -15.38
CA ASN A 67 11.64 25.17 -15.30
C ASN A 67 11.60 23.64 -15.34
N LEU A 68 11.72 23.08 -16.54
CA LEU A 68 11.76 21.63 -16.74
C LEU A 68 13.18 21.07 -16.60
N PHE A 69 14.16 21.72 -17.23
CA PHE A 69 15.55 21.23 -17.38
C PHE A 69 16.59 21.97 -16.55
N GLY A 70 16.30 23.18 -16.09
CA GLY A 70 17.25 24.00 -15.36
C GLY A 70 17.56 23.46 -13.96
N PRO A 71 18.55 24.03 -13.27
CA PRO A 71 18.91 23.60 -11.91
C PRO A 71 17.69 23.63 -10.99
N GLY A 72 17.39 22.48 -10.38
CA GLY A 72 16.23 22.31 -9.52
C GLY A 72 14.87 22.26 -10.22
N GLY A 73 14.85 22.13 -11.55
CA GLY A 73 13.64 21.90 -12.34
C GLY A 73 12.99 20.54 -12.13
N LEU A 74 11.96 20.26 -12.93
CA LEU A 74 11.15 19.04 -12.83
C LEU A 74 12.01 17.77 -12.85
N ILE A 75 12.97 17.65 -13.78
CA ILE A 75 13.81 16.46 -13.92
C ILE A 75 14.55 16.13 -12.64
N TYR A 76 15.18 17.13 -12.02
CA TYR A 76 15.92 16.93 -10.78
C TYR A 76 14.97 16.51 -9.66
N THR A 77 13.82 17.17 -9.55
CA THR A 77 12.83 16.89 -8.52
C THR A 77 12.28 15.47 -8.65
N GLU A 78 11.92 15.03 -9.86
CA GLU A 78 11.42 13.67 -10.11
C GLU A 78 12.50 12.61 -9.95
N THR A 79 13.74 12.90 -10.37
CA THR A 79 14.87 11.98 -10.13
C THR A 79 15.07 11.75 -8.63
N TYR A 80 15.06 12.81 -7.83
CA TYR A 80 15.13 12.69 -6.37
C TYR A 80 13.90 12.00 -5.80
N PHE A 81 12.71 12.29 -6.33
CA PHE A 81 11.48 11.59 -5.93
C PHE A 81 11.62 10.08 -6.12
N PHE A 82 12.07 9.61 -7.29
CA PHE A 82 12.32 8.20 -7.55
C PHE A 82 13.32 7.58 -6.57
N MET A 83 14.45 8.26 -6.32
CA MET A 83 15.44 7.78 -5.35
C MET A 83 14.84 7.70 -3.93
N THR A 84 14.11 8.72 -3.50
CA THR A 84 13.47 8.71 -2.18
C THR A 84 12.37 7.66 -2.08
N ASN A 85 11.54 7.48 -3.11
CA ASN A 85 10.47 6.49 -3.14
C ASN A 85 11.03 5.06 -3.26
N ALA A 86 12.26 4.87 -3.75
CA ALA A 86 12.92 3.58 -3.75
C ALA A 86 13.49 3.20 -2.38
N ILE A 87 13.91 4.17 -1.56
CA ILE A 87 14.63 3.93 -0.30
C ILE A 87 13.72 4.10 0.92
N ILE A 88 12.92 5.16 0.96
CA ILE A 88 12.14 5.54 2.13
C ILE A 88 11.04 4.52 2.45
N PRO A 89 10.19 4.06 1.50
CA PRO A 89 9.14 3.10 1.84
C PRO A 89 9.66 1.78 2.41
N PRO A 90 10.69 1.12 1.85
CA PRO A 90 11.28 -0.07 2.47
C PRO A 90 11.80 0.19 3.89
N ILE A 91 12.46 1.33 4.14
CA ILE A 91 12.94 1.70 5.47
C ILE A 91 11.77 1.90 6.44
N VAL A 92 10.74 2.65 6.05
CA VAL A 92 9.56 2.91 6.88
C VAL A 92 8.85 1.60 7.22
N THR A 93 8.71 0.70 6.26
CA THR A 93 8.18 -0.66 6.47
C THR A 93 9.00 -1.44 7.50
N LEU A 94 10.34 -1.44 7.39
CA LEU A 94 11.21 -2.16 8.32
C LEU A 94 11.19 -1.58 9.75
N VAL A 95 11.12 -0.26 9.87
CA VAL A 95 11.09 0.44 11.16
C VAL A 95 9.75 0.23 11.86
N ASP A 96 8.65 0.25 11.12
CA ASP A 96 7.27 0.19 11.61
C ASP A 96 7.01 1.21 12.74
N PRO A 97 6.72 2.49 12.39
CA PRO A 97 6.50 3.56 13.38
C PRO A 97 5.43 3.23 14.43
N ASN A 98 4.38 2.49 14.05
CA ASN A 98 3.29 2.12 14.95
C ASN A 98 3.79 1.25 16.11
N ARG A 99 4.71 0.33 15.83
CA ARG A 99 5.35 -0.50 16.85
C ARG A 99 6.15 0.34 17.85
N ILE A 100 6.91 1.33 17.38
CA ILE A 100 7.68 2.22 18.26
C ILE A 100 6.74 2.96 19.21
N ILE A 101 5.62 3.49 18.69
CA ILE A 101 4.60 4.16 19.50
C ILE A 101 4.01 3.21 20.54
N LYS A 102 3.65 1.97 20.17
CA LYS A 102 3.17 0.95 21.11
C LYS A 102 4.19 0.64 22.21
N GLN A 103 5.46 0.51 21.86
CA GLN A 103 6.54 0.25 22.81
C GLN A 103 6.77 1.42 23.79
N LEU A 104 6.71 2.66 23.30
CA LEU A 104 6.80 3.85 24.14
C LEU A 104 5.62 3.94 25.13
N LYS A 105 4.40 3.63 24.66
CA LYS A 105 3.21 3.55 25.54
C LYS A 105 3.36 2.47 26.62
N LEU A 106 3.83 1.28 26.25
CA LEU A 106 4.10 0.19 27.20
C LEU A 106 5.16 0.57 28.24
N TRP A 107 6.23 1.24 27.81
CA TRP A 107 7.25 1.75 28.72
C TRP A 107 6.67 2.78 29.70
N TRP A 108 5.83 3.69 29.23
CA TRP A 108 5.19 4.71 30.06
C TRP A 108 4.24 4.09 31.10
N ILE A 109 3.39 3.15 30.69
CA ILE A 109 2.49 2.41 31.59
C ILE A 109 3.27 1.68 32.69
N LYS A 110 4.37 0.99 32.32
CA LYS A 110 5.24 0.29 33.29
C LYS A 110 5.93 1.26 34.24
N LYS A 111 6.34 2.43 33.76
CA LYS A 111 7.03 3.44 34.57
C LYS A 111 6.11 4.11 35.60
N PHE A 112 4.85 4.35 35.23
CA PHE A 112 3.89 5.07 36.07
C PHE A 112 2.85 4.16 36.76
N ASN A 113 3.00 2.83 36.67
CA ASN A 113 2.08 1.83 37.24
C ASN A 113 0.60 2.16 36.97
N GLN A 114 0.30 2.59 35.74
CA GLN A 114 -1.07 2.90 35.36
C GLN A 114 -1.91 1.62 35.34
N VAL A 115 -3.12 1.70 35.88
CA VAL A 115 -4.11 0.62 35.78
C VAL A 115 -4.68 0.67 34.37
N VAL A 116 -4.54 -0.43 33.64
CA VAL A 116 -4.95 -0.54 32.24
C VAL A 116 -5.88 -1.73 32.10
N THR A 117 -6.88 -1.62 31.23
CA THR A 117 -7.80 -2.73 30.98
C THR A 117 -7.09 -3.87 30.24
N GLN A 118 -7.59 -5.10 30.39
CA GLN A 118 -7.06 -6.26 29.66
C GLN A 118 -7.11 -6.05 28.13
N LYS A 119 -8.15 -5.38 27.63
CA LYS A 119 -8.31 -5.09 26.20
C LYS A 119 -7.20 -4.16 25.70
N GLU A 120 -6.98 -3.04 26.36
CA GLU A 120 -5.92 -2.09 26.01
C GLU A 120 -4.53 -2.72 26.11
N LEU A 121 -4.32 -3.60 27.10
CA LEU A 121 -3.06 -4.33 27.22
C LEU A 121 -2.85 -5.30 26.05
N ASN A 122 -3.90 -6.02 25.65
CA ASN A 122 -3.86 -6.91 24.48
C ASN A 122 -3.54 -6.11 23.21
N ASP A 123 -4.18 -4.97 22.99
CA ASP A 123 -3.97 -4.12 21.81
C ASP A 123 -2.53 -3.57 21.72
N LEU A 124 -1.92 -3.27 22.89
CA LEU A 124 -0.54 -2.80 22.98
C LEU A 124 0.50 -3.92 22.75
N TYR A 125 0.22 -5.15 23.18
CA TYR A 125 1.08 -6.31 22.91
C TYR A 125 0.85 -6.94 21.54
N GLU A 126 -0.29 -6.65 20.90
CA GLU A 126 -0.55 -7.08 19.54
C GLU A 126 0.44 -6.43 18.57
N HIS A 127 0.92 -7.21 17.60
CA HIS A 127 1.69 -6.70 16.48
C HIS A 127 0.90 -5.64 15.69
N SER A 128 1.61 -4.86 14.87
CA SER A 128 0.96 -3.92 13.95
C SER A 128 0.15 -4.71 12.93
N GLU A 129 -1.01 -4.17 12.56
CA GLU A 129 -1.87 -4.78 11.56
C GLU A 129 -1.27 -4.61 10.16
N HIS A 130 -1.29 -5.69 9.37
CA HIS A 130 -0.92 -5.65 7.97
C HIS A 130 -2.08 -5.17 7.10
N LEU A 131 -2.01 -3.90 6.69
CA LEU A 131 -3.00 -3.26 5.79
C LEU A 131 -2.56 -3.42 4.34
N ILE A 132 -3.01 -4.50 3.70
CA ILE A 132 -2.58 -4.90 2.35
C ILE A 132 -3.03 -3.91 1.27
N GLU A 133 -4.18 -3.28 1.45
CA GLU A 133 -4.76 -2.29 0.55
C GLU A 133 -3.88 -1.05 0.41
N LEU A 134 -3.19 -0.64 1.48
CA LEU A 134 -2.22 0.44 1.44
C LEU A 134 -0.96 0.04 0.66
N LYS A 135 -0.54 -1.23 0.80
CA LYS A 135 0.65 -1.77 0.09
C LYS A 135 0.40 -1.82 -1.41
N TYR A 136 -0.77 -2.31 -1.83
CA TYR A 136 -1.17 -2.28 -3.24
C TYR A 136 -1.21 -0.85 -3.78
N ALA A 137 -1.76 0.09 -3.01
CA ALA A 137 -1.83 1.47 -3.44
C ALA A 137 -0.45 2.12 -3.63
N ASP A 138 0.52 1.81 -2.75
CA ASP A 138 1.89 2.28 -2.88
C ASP A 138 2.61 1.70 -4.10
N ILE A 139 2.38 0.42 -4.42
CA ILE A 139 2.93 -0.23 -5.61
C ILE A 139 2.32 0.41 -6.86
N MET A 140 0.99 0.56 -6.93
CA MET A 140 0.31 1.19 -8.08
C MET A 140 0.70 2.63 -8.30
N LYS A 141 0.78 3.43 -7.23
CA LYS A 141 1.36 4.78 -7.29
C LYS A 141 2.75 4.75 -7.94
N THR A 142 3.62 3.86 -7.47
CA THR A 142 5.00 3.79 -7.97
C THR A 142 5.03 3.42 -9.46
N LEU A 143 4.20 2.48 -9.91
CA LEU A 143 4.08 2.14 -11.32
C LEU A 143 3.55 3.32 -12.15
N PHE A 144 2.44 3.94 -11.75
CA PHE A 144 1.85 5.07 -12.48
C PHE A 144 2.82 6.23 -12.64
N ILE A 145 3.52 6.63 -11.56
CA ILE A 145 4.51 7.70 -11.61
C ILE A 145 5.68 7.32 -12.52
N THR A 146 6.17 6.07 -12.42
CA THR A 146 7.29 5.59 -13.23
C THR A 146 6.95 5.64 -14.71
N PHE A 147 5.82 5.07 -15.13
CA PHE A 147 5.41 5.06 -16.53
C PHE A 147 5.11 6.47 -17.05
N PHE A 148 4.52 7.35 -16.23
CA PHE A 148 4.26 8.73 -16.61
C PHE A 148 5.55 9.51 -16.89
N TYR A 149 6.53 9.49 -15.97
CA TYR A 149 7.75 10.30 -16.07
C TYR A 149 8.91 9.65 -16.81
N THR A 150 8.81 8.39 -17.18
CA THR A 150 9.85 7.68 -17.93
C THR A 150 10.37 8.45 -19.14
N PRO A 151 9.52 9.02 -20.03
CA PRO A 151 10.00 9.75 -21.20
C PRO A 151 10.93 10.92 -20.85
N LEU A 152 10.76 11.47 -19.65
CA LEU A 152 11.56 12.57 -19.12
C LEU A 152 12.78 12.06 -18.34
N THR A 153 12.63 11.01 -17.54
CA THR A 153 13.68 10.44 -16.67
C THR A 153 13.74 8.92 -16.83
N PRO A 154 14.45 8.39 -17.85
CA PRO A 154 14.51 6.95 -18.12
C PRO A 154 15.15 6.13 -16.99
N ALA A 155 16.06 6.75 -16.22
CA ALA A 155 16.65 6.15 -15.03
C ALA A 155 15.59 5.77 -13.97
N GLY A 156 14.41 6.39 -14.02
CA GLY A 156 13.26 6.11 -13.18
C GLY A 156 12.87 4.63 -13.17
N TYR A 157 12.92 3.93 -14.31
CA TYR A 157 12.60 2.50 -14.38
C TYR A 157 13.52 1.67 -13.49
N ILE A 158 14.83 1.89 -13.59
CA ILE A 158 15.82 1.13 -12.85
C ILE A 158 15.67 1.41 -11.35
N THR A 159 15.52 2.67 -10.98
CA THR A 159 15.35 3.05 -9.57
C THR A 159 14.05 2.51 -8.98
N SER A 160 12.95 2.56 -9.72
CA SER A 160 11.66 2.03 -9.26
C SER A 160 11.67 0.51 -9.18
N PHE A 161 12.30 -0.18 -10.12
CA PHE A 161 12.46 -1.63 -10.08
C PHE A 161 13.27 -2.08 -8.85
N VAL A 162 14.43 -1.45 -8.61
CA VAL A 162 15.24 -1.72 -7.41
C VAL A 162 14.45 -1.37 -6.15
N GLY A 163 13.74 -0.25 -6.13
CA GLY A 163 12.89 0.16 -5.02
C GLY A 163 11.80 -0.86 -4.70
N LEU A 164 11.08 -1.36 -5.70
CA LEU A 164 10.06 -2.40 -5.54
C LEU A 164 10.66 -3.73 -5.08
N ALA A 165 11.84 -4.11 -5.56
CA ALA A 165 12.53 -5.31 -5.09
C ALA A 165 12.91 -5.21 -3.60
N LEU A 166 13.47 -4.07 -3.18
CA LEU A 166 13.76 -3.80 -1.77
C LEU A 166 12.49 -3.76 -0.93
N TYR A 167 11.42 -3.15 -1.46
CA TYR A 167 10.11 -3.10 -0.81
C TYR A 167 9.54 -4.50 -0.60
N TYR A 168 9.60 -5.37 -1.62
CA TYR A 168 9.19 -6.77 -1.51
C TYR A 168 9.97 -7.52 -0.42
N CYS A 169 11.31 -7.37 -0.38
CA CYS A 169 12.13 -7.99 0.65
C CYS A 169 11.78 -7.48 2.06
N ALA A 170 11.54 -6.18 2.20
CA ALA A 170 11.15 -5.55 3.47
C ALA A 170 9.77 -6.05 3.94
N GLU A 171 8.77 -6.02 3.07
CA GLU A 171 7.41 -6.50 3.38
C GLU A 171 7.41 -7.98 3.73
N LYS A 172 8.10 -8.83 2.95
CA LYS A 172 8.23 -10.27 3.24
C LYS A 172 8.80 -10.50 4.63
N TYR A 173 9.85 -9.77 5.00
CA TYR A 173 10.45 -9.89 6.33
C TYR A 173 9.49 -9.43 7.45
N VAL A 174 8.78 -8.32 7.23
CA VAL A 174 7.88 -7.71 8.23
C VAL A 174 6.61 -8.54 8.44
N ILE A 175 5.99 -9.04 7.36
CA ILE A 175 4.81 -9.91 7.43
C ILE A 175 5.12 -11.19 8.23
N CYS A 176 6.28 -11.82 7.98
CA CYS A 176 6.63 -13.06 8.68
C CYS A 176 6.98 -12.87 10.16
N ASN A 177 7.50 -11.70 10.56
CA ASN A 177 8.14 -11.54 11.88
C ASN A 177 7.53 -10.46 12.77
N ARG A 178 6.77 -9.51 12.22
CA ARG A 178 6.46 -8.24 12.92
C ARG A 178 5.02 -7.77 12.80
N MET A 179 4.20 -8.39 11.96
CA MET A 179 2.79 -8.01 11.75
C MET A 179 1.81 -9.11 12.12
N SER A 180 0.59 -8.70 12.46
CA SER A 180 -0.58 -9.59 12.55
C SER A 180 -1.47 -9.36 11.33
N VAL A 181 -2.05 -10.46 10.83
CA VAL A 181 -3.06 -10.44 9.77
C VAL A 181 -4.42 -10.62 10.45
N LYS A 182 -5.21 -9.55 10.52
CA LYS A 182 -6.55 -9.57 11.14
C LYS A 182 -7.63 -10.02 10.18
N HIS A 183 -7.49 -9.64 8.91
CA HIS A 183 -8.45 -9.90 7.86
C HIS A 183 -7.76 -10.67 6.73
N THR A 184 -8.41 -11.72 6.24
CA THR A 184 -7.94 -12.43 5.06
C THR A 184 -8.23 -11.56 3.83
N PRO A 185 -7.22 -11.24 3.00
CA PRO A 185 -7.46 -10.47 1.78
C PRO A 185 -8.35 -11.26 0.81
N SER A 186 -9.27 -10.57 0.14
CA SER A 186 -10.04 -11.17 -0.95
C SER A 186 -9.21 -11.27 -2.22
N ILE A 187 -9.51 -12.26 -3.07
CA ILE A 187 -8.89 -12.42 -4.39
C ILE A 187 -9.27 -11.22 -5.28
N GLN A 188 -10.48 -10.69 -5.09
CA GLN A 188 -11.00 -9.53 -5.81
C GLN A 188 -10.09 -8.29 -5.73
N LEU A 189 -9.39 -8.07 -4.60
CA LEU A 189 -8.41 -6.98 -4.50
C LEU A 189 -7.26 -7.18 -5.50
N SER A 190 -6.74 -8.40 -5.62
CA SER A 190 -5.65 -8.70 -6.55
C SER A 190 -6.08 -8.56 -8.01
N ILE A 191 -7.30 -8.98 -8.33
CA ILE A 191 -7.89 -8.84 -9.67
C ILE A 191 -8.00 -7.35 -10.03
N LEU A 192 -8.65 -6.53 -9.19
CA LEU A 192 -8.81 -5.11 -9.49
C LEU A 192 -7.45 -4.39 -9.62
N MET A 193 -6.48 -4.71 -8.75
CA MET A 193 -5.16 -4.10 -8.87
C MET A 193 -4.43 -4.51 -10.15
N THR A 194 -4.69 -5.73 -10.66
CA THR A 194 -4.17 -6.19 -11.96
C THR A 194 -4.85 -5.45 -13.11
N GLU A 195 -6.17 -5.29 -13.08
CA GLU A 195 -6.91 -4.48 -14.05
C GLU A 195 -6.40 -3.03 -14.06
N MET A 196 -6.09 -2.46 -12.90
CA MET A 196 -5.50 -1.12 -12.82
C MET A 196 -4.12 -1.01 -13.50
N MET A 197 -3.35 -2.09 -13.59
CA MET A 197 -2.09 -2.10 -14.33
C MET A 197 -2.29 -2.00 -15.84
N GLU A 198 -3.47 -2.34 -16.36
CA GLU A 198 -3.80 -2.20 -17.78
C GLU A 198 -3.89 -0.73 -18.23
N TYR A 199 -3.97 0.22 -17.29
CA TYR A 199 -3.89 1.65 -17.57
C TYR A 199 -2.46 2.17 -17.79
N LEU A 200 -1.42 1.38 -17.48
CA LEU A 200 -0.02 1.79 -17.61
C LEU A 200 0.38 2.24 -19.03
N PRO A 201 -0.03 1.55 -20.12
CA PRO A 201 0.26 1.99 -21.48
C PRO A 201 -0.33 3.37 -21.79
N ILE A 202 -1.57 3.65 -21.36
CA ILE A 202 -2.19 4.97 -21.57
C ILE A 202 -1.42 6.04 -20.80
N ILE A 203 -1.09 5.78 -19.54
CA ILE A 203 -0.35 6.72 -18.69
C ILE A 203 1.02 7.04 -19.31
N TYR A 204 1.71 6.03 -19.84
CA TYR A 204 2.97 6.20 -20.56
C TYR A 204 2.80 7.02 -21.84
N ALA A 205 1.81 6.68 -22.68
CA ALA A 205 1.56 7.40 -23.92
C ALA A 205 1.17 8.87 -23.66
N ALA A 206 0.39 9.13 -22.61
CA ALA A 206 0.06 10.47 -22.16
C ALA A 206 1.30 11.24 -21.71
N GLY A 207 2.14 10.63 -20.85
CA GLY A 207 3.42 11.21 -20.43
C GLY A 207 4.32 11.52 -21.62
N TYR A 208 4.46 10.58 -22.56
CA TYR A 208 5.27 10.74 -23.76
C TYR A 208 4.80 11.92 -24.61
N LEU A 209 3.49 12.04 -24.87
CA LEU A 209 2.94 13.16 -25.62
C LEU A 209 3.21 14.49 -24.91
N ILE A 210 2.92 14.57 -23.61
CA ILE A 210 3.08 15.79 -22.82
C ILE A 210 4.54 16.24 -22.83
N PHE A 211 5.48 15.36 -22.52
CA PHE A 211 6.89 15.72 -22.44
C PHE A 211 7.50 15.97 -23.82
N ASN A 212 7.10 15.23 -24.86
CA ASN A 212 7.56 15.50 -26.22
C ASN A 212 7.12 16.89 -26.69
N TYR A 213 5.86 17.27 -26.43
CA TYR A 213 5.37 18.60 -26.74
C TYR A 213 6.13 19.69 -25.98
N GLN A 214 6.40 19.49 -24.69
CA GLN A 214 7.16 20.45 -23.88
C GLN A 214 8.63 20.60 -24.33
N ILE A 215 9.24 19.54 -24.85
CA ILE A 215 10.64 19.53 -25.28
C ILE A 215 10.80 20.11 -26.68
N THR A 216 9.98 19.65 -27.62
CA THR A 216 10.14 19.97 -29.04
C THR A 216 9.24 21.12 -29.52
N GLY A 217 8.22 21.47 -28.74
CA GLY A 217 7.18 22.42 -29.13
C GLY A 217 6.20 21.87 -30.18
N THR A 218 6.37 20.61 -30.62
CA THR A 218 5.57 19.98 -31.66
C THR A 218 5.05 18.63 -31.19
N THR A 219 3.91 18.19 -31.73
CA THR A 219 3.38 16.86 -31.47
C THR A 219 3.74 15.93 -32.63
N SER A 220 4.47 14.86 -32.34
CA SER A 220 4.76 13.82 -33.32
C SER A 220 3.52 12.99 -33.61
N TYR A 221 3.27 12.65 -34.88
CA TYR A 221 2.20 11.74 -35.28
C TYR A 221 2.29 10.38 -34.57
N TRP A 222 3.51 9.91 -34.28
CA TRP A 222 3.75 8.68 -33.52
C TRP A 222 3.23 8.77 -32.08
N ALA A 223 3.31 9.95 -31.45
CA ALA A 223 2.78 10.15 -30.10
C ALA A 223 1.25 10.00 -30.08
N ILE A 224 0.57 10.58 -31.07
CA ILE A 224 -0.89 10.47 -31.22
C ILE A 224 -1.29 9.01 -31.49
N ALA A 225 -0.59 8.34 -32.41
CA ALA A 225 -0.82 6.92 -32.69
C ALA A 225 -0.63 6.05 -31.44
N SER A 226 0.39 6.33 -30.62
CA SER A 226 0.64 5.58 -29.39
C SER A 226 -0.49 5.69 -28.36
N ILE A 227 -1.14 6.86 -28.26
CA ILE A 227 -2.31 7.05 -27.38
C ILE A 227 -3.49 6.23 -27.89
N LEU A 228 -3.77 6.25 -29.20
CA LEU A 228 -4.87 5.49 -29.79
C LEU A 228 -4.68 3.98 -29.56
N VAL A 229 -3.47 3.47 -29.79
CA VAL A 229 -3.14 2.05 -29.55
C VAL A 229 -3.26 1.72 -28.06
N SER A 230 -2.77 2.59 -27.18
CA SER A 230 -2.84 2.36 -25.73
C SER A 230 -4.29 2.36 -25.22
N PHE A 231 -5.12 3.27 -25.73
CA PHE A 231 -6.55 3.32 -25.41
C PHE A 231 -7.28 2.06 -25.89
N LEU A 232 -6.99 1.59 -27.11
CA LEU A 232 -7.53 0.32 -27.59
C LEU A 232 -7.09 -0.85 -26.70
N SER A 233 -5.83 -0.88 -26.28
CA SER A 233 -5.31 -1.95 -25.42
C SER A 233 -5.96 -2.00 -24.04
N SER A 234 -6.34 -0.86 -23.46
CA SER A 234 -7.02 -0.81 -22.15
C SER A 234 -8.51 -1.13 -22.20
N VAL A 235 -9.13 -1.01 -23.37
CA VAL A 235 -10.55 -1.34 -23.57
C VAL A 235 -10.71 -2.83 -23.89
N LEU A 236 -9.66 -3.47 -24.40
CA LEU A 236 -9.66 -4.90 -24.63
C LEU A 236 -9.71 -5.64 -23.29
N PRO A 237 -10.70 -6.52 -23.07
CA PRO A 237 -10.81 -7.27 -21.83
C PRO A 237 -9.75 -8.37 -21.81
N MET A 238 -8.55 -8.01 -21.36
CA MET A 238 -7.39 -8.90 -21.33
C MET A 238 -7.63 -10.14 -20.47
N GLN A 239 -8.48 -10.03 -19.45
CA GLN A 239 -8.87 -11.17 -18.63
C GLN A 239 -9.50 -12.30 -19.43
N TYR A 240 -10.47 -12.02 -20.32
CA TYR A 240 -11.06 -13.06 -21.17
C TYR A 240 -10.02 -13.69 -22.12
N PHE A 241 -9.04 -12.89 -22.57
CA PHE A 241 -7.97 -13.40 -23.41
C PHE A 241 -7.04 -14.35 -22.63
N VAL A 242 -6.70 -14.00 -21.38
CA VAL A 242 -5.90 -14.82 -20.48
C VAL A 242 -6.63 -16.11 -20.10
N GLU A 243 -7.91 -16.03 -19.71
CA GLU A 243 -8.73 -17.20 -19.38
C GLU A 243 -8.94 -18.14 -20.58
N SER A 244 -9.00 -17.59 -21.79
CA SER A 244 -9.07 -18.38 -23.02
C SER A 244 -7.75 -19.12 -23.32
N LEU A 245 -6.61 -18.50 -23.01
CA LEU A 245 -5.28 -19.08 -23.23
C LEU A 245 -4.83 -20.01 -22.09
N PHE A 246 -5.26 -19.74 -20.87
CA PHE A 246 -4.85 -20.45 -19.66
C PHE A 246 -6.10 -20.92 -18.92
N GLN A 247 -6.27 -22.24 -18.84
CA GLN A 247 -7.31 -22.85 -17.99
C GLN A 247 -6.97 -22.56 -16.53
N GLN A 248 -7.60 -21.55 -15.96
CA GLN A 248 -7.48 -21.22 -14.54
C GLN A 248 -8.56 -21.98 -13.77
N GLU A 249 -8.17 -22.73 -12.74
CA GLU A 249 -9.14 -23.31 -11.81
C GLU A 249 -9.73 -22.16 -10.97
N GLU A 250 -11.04 -21.90 -11.11
CA GLU A 250 -11.76 -20.99 -10.23
C GLU A 250 -11.71 -21.55 -8.80
N GLN A 251 -11.07 -20.83 -7.89
CA GLN A 251 -11.20 -21.10 -6.45
C GLN A 251 -12.44 -20.39 -5.94
N ASP A 252 -13.51 -21.14 -5.67
CA ASP A 252 -14.72 -20.61 -5.05
C ASP A 252 -14.39 -20.03 -3.66
N GLU A 253 -14.56 -18.71 -3.51
CA GLU A 253 -14.43 -18.04 -2.20
C GLU A 253 -15.58 -18.44 -1.24
N THR A 254 -16.68 -19.00 -1.77
CA THR A 254 -17.87 -19.34 -0.99
C THR A 254 -17.96 -20.84 -0.72
N THR A 255 -17.44 -21.27 0.42
CA THR A 255 -17.64 -22.64 0.94
C THR A 255 -18.57 -22.62 2.16
N SER A 256 -19.36 -23.68 2.35
CA SER A 256 -20.23 -23.81 3.52
C SER A 256 -19.37 -23.85 4.80
N PHE A 257 -19.82 -23.19 5.88
CA PHE A 257 -19.05 -23.12 7.14
C PHE A 257 -18.60 -24.50 7.64
N ASN A 258 -19.42 -25.53 7.48
CA ASN A 258 -19.11 -26.89 7.93
C ASN A 258 -17.97 -27.53 7.12
N GLU A 259 -17.85 -27.19 5.84
CA GLU A 259 -16.75 -27.64 4.97
C GLU A 259 -15.49 -26.79 5.22
N ALA A 260 -15.66 -25.48 5.36
CA ALA A 260 -14.58 -24.53 5.65
C ALA A 260 -13.93 -24.76 7.03
N LYS A 261 -14.69 -25.27 8.00
CA LYS A 261 -14.21 -25.50 9.37
C LYS A 261 -13.00 -26.43 9.45
N VAL A 262 -12.91 -27.40 8.54
CA VAL A 262 -11.77 -28.33 8.45
C VAL A 262 -10.50 -27.61 7.98
N ASN A 263 -10.67 -26.54 7.19
CA ASN A 263 -9.58 -25.74 6.61
C ASN A 263 -9.20 -24.53 7.48
N PHE A 264 -9.87 -24.29 8.60
CA PHE A 264 -9.49 -23.20 9.50
C PHE A 264 -8.13 -23.50 10.15
N SER A 265 -7.10 -22.83 9.65
CA SER A 265 -5.73 -22.88 10.15
C SER A 265 -5.57 -22.24 11.54
N THR A 266 -6.60 -21.54 12.03
CA THR A 266 -6.53 -20.75 13.25
C THR A 266 -7.72 -21.01 14.17
N SER A 267 -7.44 -21.24 15.45
CA SER A 267 -8.43 -21.25 16.53
C SER A 267 -8.20 -20.06 17.47
N TYR A 268 -9.23 -19.66 18.23
CA TYR A 268 -9.13 -18.58 19.20
C TYR A 268 -7.98 -18.79 20.20
N SER A 269 -7.76 -20.04 20.63
CA SER A 269 -6.69 -20.38 21.56
C SER A 269 -5.28 -20.17 20.96
N LEU A 270 -5.13 -20.33 19.64
CA LEU A 270 -3.88 -20.09 18.90
C LEU A 270 -3.65 -18.60 18.62
N GLN A 271 -4.71 -17.84 18.38
CA GLN A 271 -4.61 -16.42 18.03
C GLN A 271 -4.47 -15.49 19.24
N ASN A 272 -4.71 -15.96 20.46
CA ASN A 272 -4.61 -15.11 21.65
C ASN A 272 -3.14 -14.67 21.90
N PRO A 273 -2.80 -13.38 21.73
CA PRO A 273 -1.43 -12.89 21.84
C PRO A 273 -0.87 -13.05 23.25
N VAL A 274 -1.72 -13.02 24.29
CA VAL A 274 -1.30 -13.16 25.70
C VAL A 274 -0.74 -14.56 25.98
N ASN A 275 -1.31 -15.58 25.36
CA ASN A 275 -0.88 -16.97 25.54
C ASN A 275 0.52 -17.22 24.94
N LYS A 276 0.93 -16.45 23.93
CA LYS A 276 2.24 -16.57 23.29
C LYS A 276 3.38 -15.98 24.14
N TYR A 277 3.09 -14.99 24.98
CA TYR A 277 4.08 -14.34 25.86
C TYR A 277 4.10 -14.92 27.28
N ASN A 278 2.98 -15.48 27.75
CA ASN A 278 2.93 -16.21 29.01
C ASN A 278 3.20 -17.69 28.75
N ASN A 279 4.46 -18.13 28.91
CA ASN A 279 4.86 -19.55 28.99
C ASN A 279 4.29 -20.26 30.25
N LYS A 280 2.99 -20.12 30.52
CA LYS A 280 2.31 -20.93 31.53
C LYS A 280 1.37 -21.87 30.79
N PRO A 281 1.55 -23.20 30.91
CA PRO A 281 0.63 -24.14 30.32
C PRO A 281 -0.79 -23.82 30.79
N LEU A 282 -1.76 -23.88 29.87
CA LEU A 282 -3.19 -23.57 30.04
C LEU A 282 -3.79 -24.14 31.34
N GLU A 283 -3.25 -25.26 31.82
CA GLU A 283 -3.58 -25.92 33.10
C GLU A 283 -3.42 -24.99 34.32
N THR A 284 -2.45 -24.07 34.30
CA THR A 284 -2.19 -23.12 35.41
C THR A 284 -3.23 -21.99 35.45
N ILE A 285 -3.76 -21.60 34.29
CA ILE A 285 -4.78 -20.54 34.19
C ILE A 285 -6.16 -21.14 34.51
N GLN A 286 -6.46 -22.35 34.02
CA GLN A 286 -7.71 -23.05 34.35
C GLN A 286 -7.80 -23.44 35.82
N SER A 287 -6.69 -23.81 36.47
CA SER A 287 -6.66 -24.06 37.92
C SER A 287 -6.87 -22.79 38.75
N GLN A 288 -6.33 -21.65 38.32
CA GLN A 288 -6.57 -20.35 38.97
C GLN A 288 -8.00 -19.82 38.79
N ILE A 289 -8.65 -20.14 37.67
CA ILE A 289 -10.07 -19.80 37.44
C ILE A 289 -10.97 -20.70 38.31
N LYS A 290 -10.69 -22.02 38.38
CA LYS A 290 -11.43 -22.95 39.27
C LYS A 290 -11.26 -22.60 40.75
N SER A 291 -10.07 -22.19 41.19
CA SER A 291 -9.83 -21.82 42.59
C SER A 291 -10.54 -20.52 42.97
N LYS A 292 -10.67 -19.55 42.05
CA LYS A 292 -11.44 -18.32 42.29
C LYS A 292 -12.95 -18.54 42.29
N SER A 293 -13.47 -19.46 41.46
CA SER A 293 -14.90 -19.82 41.50
C SER A 293 -15.28 -20.60 42.76
N GLN A 294 -14.35 -21.36 43.36
CA GLN A 294 -14.57 -22.08 44.61
C GLN A 294 -14.43 -21.20 45.86
N SER A 295 -13.79 -20.03 45.76
CA SER A 295 -13.72 -19.05 46.87
C SER A 295 -14.91 -18.06 46.92
N GLN A 296 -15.89 -18.21 46.00
CA GLN A 296 -17.09 -17.37 45.93
C GLN A 296 -18.40 -18.15 46.16
N ILE A 297 -18.30 -19.37 46.69
CA ILE A 297 -19.40 -20.17 47.24
C ILE A 297 -19.08 -20.43 48.71
#